data_AF-A0A7M1B498-F1
#
_entry.id   AF-A0A7M1B498-F1
#
_cell.length_a   1.000
_cell.length_b   1.000
_cell.length_c   1.000
_cell.angle_alpha   90.00
_cell.angle_beta   90.00
_cell.angle_gamma   90.00
#
_symmetry.space_group_name_H-M   'P 1'
#
loop_
_entity.id
_entity.type
_entity.pdbx_description
1 polymer ?
#
loop_
_entity_poly.entity_id
_entity_poly.type
_entity_poly.pdbx_seq_one_letter_code
_entity_poly.pdbx_strand_id
1 'polypeptide(L)'
;MKEKLLAFIHGLIMYDYILFGVSFLLFLLFIILALLLRKKIILALFFVLFGFAILLLGPTLGYIEMHKYLFKNSVRLLSQKRLHFVEALVVKGSITNESKFDFSECKITAKVYRVTKNRYKNYLLRLKPFQKMSILEPDIPQGQTREFKIIIEPFVYKKDYNVSLEGNCK
;
A
#
# COMPACT_ATOMS: atom_id res chain seq x y z
N MET A 1 -3.02 2.37 -20.94
CA MET A 1 -3.87 1.48 -20.12
C MET A 1 -3.32 0.05 -20.10
N LYS A 2 -3.01 -0.53 -21.28
CA LYS A 2 -2.40 -1.86 -21.41
C LYS A 2 -1.13 -2.06 -20.56
N GLU A 3 -0.19 -1.11 -20.57
CA GLU A 3 1.05 -1.24 -19.77
C GLU A 3 0.83 -1.27 -18.26
N LYS A 4 -0.11 -0.47 -17.75
CA LYS A 4 -0.48 -0.52 -16.32
C LYS A 4 -1.12 -1.85 -15.94
N LEU A 5 -1.86 -2.43 -16.87
CA LEU A 5 -2.54 -3.72 -16.69
C LEU A 5 -1.55 -4.88 -16.73
N LEU A 6 -0.57 -4.83 -17.65
CA LEU A 6 0.54 -5.78 -17.71
C LEU A 6 1.45 -5.68 -16.48
N ALA A 7 1.78 -4.46 -16.04
CA ALA A 7 2.56 -4.26 -14.81
C ALA A 7 1.83 -4.76 -13.56
N PHE A 8 0.50 -4.66 -13.54
CA PHE A 8 -0.32 -5.26 -12.49
C PHE A 8 -0.27 -6.78 -12.56
N ILE A 9 -0.53 -7.37 -13.74
CA ILE A 9 -0.51 -8.84 -13.94
C ILE A 9 0.87 -9.45 -13.60
N HIS A 10 1.97 -8.82 -14.01
CA HIS A 10 3.31 -9.28 -13.63
C HIS A 10 3.63 -9.07 -12.14
N GLY A 11 2.89 -8.20 -11.46
CA GLY A 11 2.99 -7.98 -10.02
C GLY A 11 2.14 -8.93 -9.18
N LEU A 12 1.30 -9.78 -9.79
CA LEU A 12 0.50 -10.76 -9.06
C LEU A 12 1.37 -11.92 -8.61
N ILE A 13 1.23 -12.28 -7.34
CA ILE A 13 1.87 -13.44 -6.75
C ILE A 13 0.93 -14.62 -6.89
N MET A 14 1.46 -15.85 -6.81
CA MET A 14 0.64 -17.08 -6.81
C MET A 14 -0.53 -17.02 -5.81
N TYR A 15 -0.33 -16.36 -4.66
CA TYR A 15 -1.38 -16.17 -3.66
C TYR A 15 -2.56 -15.31 -4.15
N ASP A 16 -2.34 -14.35 -5.04
CA ASP A 16 -3.42 -13.52 -5.60
C ASP A 16 -4.33 -14.34 -6.51
N TYR A 17 -3.74 -15.21 -7.33
CA TYR A 17 -4.51 -16.13 -8.17
C TYR A 17 -5.36 -17.10 -7.34
N ILE A 18 -4.80 -17.62 -6.24
CA ILE A 18 -5.54 -18.47 -5.30
C ILE A 18 -6.69 -17.67 -4.67
N LEU A 19 -6.45 -16.44 -4.22
CA LEU A 19 -7.45 -15.58 -3.62
C LEU A 19 -8.61 -15.29 -4.59
N PHE A 20 -8.29 -14.95 -5.84
CA PHE A 20 -9.29 -14.69 -6.88
C PHE A 20 -10.06 -15.95 -7.24
N GLY A 21 -9.38 -17.09 -7.38
CA GLY A 21 -10.01 -18.39 -7.65
C GLY A 21 -10.97 -18.81 -6.53
N VAL A 22 -10.55 -18.73 -5.28
CA VAL A 22 -11.38 -19.07 -4.11
C VAL A 22 -12.58 -18.14 -4.00
N SER A 23 -12.38 -16.83 -4.21
CA SER A 23 -13.47 -15.85 -4.20
C SER A 23 -14.51 -16.14 -5.29
N PHE A 24 -14.05 -16.54 -6.48
CA PHE A 24 -14.95 -16.93 -7.58
C PHE A 24 -15.70 -18.24 -7.30
N LEU A 25 -15.02 -19.25 -6.73
CA LEU A 25 -15.68 -20.50 -6.33
C LEU A 25 -16.74 -20.28 -5.24
N LEU A 26 -16.45 -19.43 -4.25
CA LEU A 26 -17.42 -19.04 -3.23
C LEU A 26 -18.62 -18.32 -3.83
N PHE A 27 -18.39 -17.42 -4.80
CA PHE A 27 -19.48 -16.79 -5.54
C PHE A 27 -20.39 -17.83 -6.21
N LEU A 28 -19.82 -18.77 -6.96
CA LEU A 28 -20.60 -19.84 -7.60
C LEU A 28 -21.39 -20.67 -6.59
N LEU A 29 -20.78 -21.02 -5.46
CA LEU A 29 -21.44 -21.72 -4.37
C LEU A 29 -22.67 -20.96 -3.87
N PHE A 30 -22.55 -19.64 -3.65
CA PHE A 30 -23.67 -18.80 -3.22
C PHE A 30 -24.78 -18.69 -4.25
N ILE A 31 -24.45 -18.65 -5.55
CA ILE A 31 -25.46 -18.68 -6.62
C ILE A 31 -26.21 -20.01 -6.66
N ILE A 32 -25.50 -21.14 -6.51
CA ILE A 32 -26.13 -22.47 -6.44
C ILE A 32 -27.03 -22.57 -5.21
N LEU A 33 -26.59 -22.09 -4.05
CA LEU A 33 -27.39 -22.02 -2.82
C LEU A 33 -28.67 -21.19 -3.03
N ALA A 34 -28.56 -20.03 -3.68
CA ALA A 34 -29.71 -19.20 -3.99
C ALA A 34 -30.73 -19.91 -4.89
N LEU A 35 -30.26 -20.66 -5.91
CA LEU A 35 -31.12 -21.44 -6.79
C LEU A 35 -31.82 -22.59 -6.06
N LEU A 36 -31.11 -23.31 -5.19
CA LEU A 36 -31.70 -24.39 -4.37
C LEU A 36 -32.78 -23.84 -3.42
N LEU A 37 -32.56 -22.64 -2.88
CA LEU A 37 -33.46 -21.97 -1.96
C LEU A 37 -34.54 -21.11 -2.65
N ARG A 38 -34.78 -21.30 -3.96
CA ARG A 38 -35.74 -20.49 -4.76
C ARG A 38 -37.14 -20.36 -4.16
N LYS A 39 -37.59 -21.33 -3.35
CA LYS A 39 -38.89 -21.29 -2.67
C LYS A 39 -38.95 -20.25 -1.54
N LYS A 40 -37.81 -19.84 -0.99
CA LYS A 40 -37.66 -18.82 0.05
C LYS A 40 -37.02 -17.56 -0.56
N ILE A 41 -37.85 -16.75 -1.23
CA ILE A 41 -37.41 -15.61 -2.06
C ILE A 41 -36.46 -14.66 -1.32
N ILE A 42 -36.78 -14.28 -0.08
CA ILE A 42 -35.94 -13.37 0.73
C ILE A 42 -34.54 -13.96 0.95
N LEU A 43 -34.47 -15.24 1.28
CA LEU A 43 -33.21 -15.93 1.56
C LEU A 43 -32.39 -16.13 0.28
N ALA A 44 -33.04 -16.45 -0.83
CA ALA A 44 -32.40 -16.55 -2.14
C ALA A 44 -31.81 -15.19 -2.58
N LEU A 45 -32.55 -14.09 -2.42
CA LEU A 45 -32.07 -12.75 -2.74
C LEU A 45 -30.85 -12.35 -1.88
N PHE A 46 -30.87 -12.68 -0.59
CA PHE A 46 -29.73 -12.46 0.30
C PHE A 46 -28.47 -13.17 -0.21
N PHE A 47 -28.56 -14.44 -0.59
CA PHE A 47 -27.40 -15.19 -1.10
C PHE A 47 -26.87 -14.65 -2.43
N VAL A 48 -27.75 -14.17 -3.32
CA VAL A 48 -27.31 -13.51 -4.56
C VAL A 48 -26.53 -12.23 -4.25
N LEU A 49 -27.09 -11.34 -3.41
CA LEU A 49 -26.43 -10.10 -3.01
C LEU A 49 -25.09 -10.36 -2.32
N PHE A 50 -25.07 -11.34 -1.41
CA PHE A 50 -23.88 -11.72 -0.68
C PHE A 50 -22.80 -12.32 -1.59
N GLY A 51 -23.20 -13.14 -2.57
CA GLY A 51 -22.29 -13.66 -3.59
C GLY A 51 -21.62 -12.53 -4.38
N PHE A 52 -22.40 -11.56 -4.89
CA PHE A 52 -21.83 -10.40 -5.60
C PHE A 52 -20.93 -9.55 -4.70
N ALA A 53 -21.31 -9.36 -3.42
CA ALA A 53 -20.48 -8.67 -2.46
C ALA A 53 -19.12 -9.38 -2.28
N ILE A 54 -19.10 -10.71 -2.15
CA ILE A 54 -17.85 -11.49 -2.04
C ILE A 54 -17.02 -11.41 -3.31
N LEU A 55 -17.65 -11.48 -4.48
CA LEU A 55 -16.94 -11.41 -5.76
C LEU A 55 -16.18 -10.08 -5.93
N LEU A 56 -16.73 -8.97 -5.43
CA LEU A 56 -16.13 -7.65 -5.54
C LEU A 56 -15.22 -7.32 -4.34
N LEU A 57 -15.71 -7.53 -3.12
CA LEU A 57 -15.03 -7.12 -1.89
C LEU A 57 -13.98 -8.14 -1.43
N GLY A 58 -14.21 -9.43 -1.69
CA GLY A 58 -13.29 -10.51 -1.27
C GLY A 58 -11.90 -10.36 -1.88
N PRO A 59 -11.77 -10.32 -3.21
CA PRO A 59 -10.51 -10.05 -3.90
C PRO A 59 -9.82 -8.75 -3.47
N THR A 60 -10.59 -7.66 -3.34
CA THR A 60 -10.03 -6.33 -3.09
C THR A 60 -9.51 -6.19 -1.67
N LEU A 61 -10.32 -6.53 -0.67
CA LEU A 61 -9.91 -6.49 0.73
C LEU A 61 -8.88 -7.57 1.05
N GLY A 62 -9.07 -8.77 0.49
CA GLY A 62 -8.13 -9.88 0.64
C GLY A 62 -6.74 -9.53 0.11
N TYR A 63 -6.65 -8.91 -1.08
CA TYR A 63 -5.38 -8.48 -1.65
C TYR A 63 -4.64 -7.51 -0.73
N ILE A 64 -5.35 -6.50 -0.20
CA ILE A 64 -4.76 -5.45 0.65
C ILE A 64 -4.20 -6.03 1.95
N GLU A 65 -5.01 -6.79 2.69
CA GLU A 65 -4.58 -7.35 3.99
C GLU A 65 -3.56 -8.46 3.80
N MET A 66 -3.68 -9.28 2.75
CA MET A 66 -2.70 -10.31 2.45
C MET A 66 -1.34 -9.70 2.12
N HIS A 67 -1.27 -8.70 1.24
CA HIS A 67 0.01 -8.04 0.92
C HIS A 67 0.64 -7.36 2.13
N LYS A 68 -0.18 -6.71 2.97
CA LYS A 68 0.28 -6.08 4.20
C LYS A 68 0.85 -7.10 5.20
N TYR A 69 0.30 -8.32 5.21
CA TYR A 69 0.81 -9.42 6.03
C TYR A 69 2.06 -10.06 5.42
N LEU A 70 2.05 -10.36 4.12
CA LEU A 70 3.13 -11.05 3.42
C LEU A 70 4.39 -10.17 3.28
N PHE A 71 4.24 -8.86 3.05
CA PHE A 71 5.33 -7.92 2.82
C PHE A 71 5.46 -6.89 3.95
N LYS A 72 5.37 -7.37 5.19
CA LYS A 72 5.50 -6.52 6.36
C LYS A 72 6.87 -5.84 6.38
N ASN A 73 6.88 -4.52 6.37
CA ASN A 73 8.09 -3.70 6.47
C ASN A 73 7.97 -2.70 7.63
N SER A 74 9.12 -2.23 8.10
CA SER A 74 9.16 -1.06 8.98
C SER A 74 10.11 -0.02 8.39
N VAL A 75 9.65 1.22 8.36
CA VAL A 75 10.43 2.35 7.83
C VAL A 75 10.65 3.35 8.94
N ARG A 76 11.90 3.76 9.15
CA ARG A 76 12.30 4.70 10.19
C ARG A 76 12.95 5.92 9.55
N LEU A 77 12.56 7.10 10.01
CA LEU A 77 13.23 8.35 9.66
C LEU A 77 14.46 8.51 10.56
N LEU A 78 15.64 8.50 9.96
CA LEU A 78 16.90 8.68 10.69
C LEU A 78 17.28 10.15 10.79
N SER A 79 17.14 10.88 9.68
CA SER A 79 17.49 12.30 9.62
C SER A 79 16.75 13.02 8.52
N GLN A 80 16.42 14.28 8.76
CA GLN A 80 15.94 15.21 7.75
C GLN A 80 16.79 16.47 7.82
N LYS A 81 17.38 16.90 6.70
CA LYS A 81 18.22 18.10 6.64
C LYS A 81 17.95 18.88 5.38
N ARG A 82 17.52 20.13 5.55
CA ARG A 82 17.46 21.10 4.45
C ARG A 82 18.87 21.57 4.11
N LEU A 83 19.20 21.63 2.82
CA LEU A 83 20.45 22.23 2.37
C LEU A 83 20.30 23.76 2.30
N HIS A 84 21.33 24.50 2.75
CA HIS A 84 21.31 25.96 2.75
C HIS A 84 21.72 26.56 1.40
N PHE A 85 22.58 25.86 0.66
CA PHE A 85 23.15 26.33 -0.61
C PHE A 85 22.38 25.87 -1.85
N VAL A 86 21.53 24.85 -1.69
CA VAL A 86 20.71 24.26 -2.76
C VAL A 86 19.29 24.14 -2.23
N GLU A 87 18.29 24.40 -3.08
CA GLU A 87 16.87 24.23 -2.76
C GLU A 87 16.53 22.73 -2.69
N ALA A 88 17.04 22.04 -1.68
CA ALA A 88 16.93 20.60 -1.54
C ALA A 88 16.67 20.21 -0.09
N LEU A 89 15.86 19.16 0.09
CA LEU A 89 15.66 18.49 1.37
C LEU A 89 16.21 17.07 1.28
N VAL A 90 17.23 16.78 2.09
CA VAL A 90 17.80 15.45 2.22
C VAL A 90 17.08 14.71 3.33
N VAL A 91 16.50 13.57 2.99
CA VAL A 91 15.80 12.67 3.90
C VAL A 91 16.58 11.36 3.96
N LYS A 92 17.11 11.02 5.13
CA LYS A 92 17.75 9.73 5.40
C LYS A 92 16.80 8.87 6.22
N GLY A 93 16.64 7.62 5.82
CA GLY A 93 15.83 6.66 6.54
C GLY A 93 16.43 5.26 6.48
N SER A 94 15.85 4.34 7.24
CA SER A 94 16.12 2.93 7.14
C SER A 94 14.82 2.17 6.89
N ILE A 95 14.90 1.10 6.11
CA ILE A 95 13.81 0.16 5.89
C ILE A 95 14.26 -1.23 6.34
N THR A 96 13.41 -1.92 7.09
CA THR A 96 13.65 -3.27 7.57
C THR A 96 12.62 -4.21 6.97
N ASN A 97 13.09 -5.32 6.41
CA ASN A 97 12.24 -6.41 5.97
C ASN A 97 11.88 -7.28 7.18
N GLU A 98 10.67 -7.10 7.70
CA GLU A 98 10.11 -7.92 8.79
C GLU A 98 9.25 -9.08 8.28
N SER A 99 9.33 -9.34 6.98
CA SER A 99 8.46 -10.27 6.30
C SER A 99 9.06 -11.68 6.30
N LYS A 100 8.34 -12.64 5.69
CA LYS A 100 8.83 -14.00 5.49
C LYS A 100 9.49 -14.20 4.12
N PHE A 101 9.51 -13.16 3.29
CA PHE A 101 10.00 -13.20 1.92
C PHE A 101 11.07 -12.13 1.72
N ASP A 102 11.96 -12.34 0.75
CA ASP A 102 12.86 -11.29 0.29
C ASP A 102 12.04 -10.25 -0.49
N PHE A 103 12.35 -8.96 -0.32
CA PHE A 103 11.77 -7.92 -1.16
C PHE A 103 12.57 -7.82 -2.44
N SER A 104 11.99 -8.18 -3.57
CA SER A 104 12.57 -7.96 -4.90
C SER A 104 12.68 -6.47 -5.24
N GLU A 105 11.68 -5.68 -4.87
CA GLU A 105 11.63 -4.25 -5.17
C GLU A 105 10.87 -3.54 -4.05
N CYS A 106 11.47 -2.49 -3.49
CA CYS A 106 10.79 -1.63 -2.55
C CYS A 106 10.72 -0.18 -3.02
N LYS A 107 9.49 0.30 -3.20
CA LYS A 107 9.22 1.71 -3.47
C LYS A 107 9.11 2.48 -2.16
N ILE A 108 10.12 3.29 -1.89
CA ILE A 108 10.19 4.12 -0.70
C ILE A 108 9.78 5.55 -1.07
N THR A 109 8.77 6.08 -0.39
CA THR A 109 8.21 7.41 -0.66
C THR A 109 8.37 8.32 0.53
N ALA A 110 9.06 9.44 0.33
CA ALA A 110 9.10 10.55 1.28
C ALA A 110 7.96 11.53 0.98
N LYS A 111 7.13 11.79 1.99
CA LYS A 111 5.99 12.71 1.92
C LYS A 111 6.23 13.87 2.89
N VAL A 112 6.29 15.08 2.35
CA VAL A 112 6.44 16.31 3.13
C VAL A 112 5.08 16.97 3.32
N TYR A 113 4.73 17.27 4.57
CA TYR A 113 3.46 17.90 4.92
C TYR A 113 3.68 19.07 5.89
N ARG A 114 2.71 19.99 5.89
CA ARG A 114 2.75 21.21 6.71
C ARG A 114 2.43 20.85 8.16
N VAL A 115 3.10 21.51 9.09
CA VAL A 115 2.80 21.40 10.53
C VAL A 115 2.22 22.71 11.02
N THR A 116 1.26 22.61 11.93
CA THR A 116 0.65 23.74 12.63
C THR A 116 0.61 23.47 14.13
N LYS A 117 0.30 24.48 14.94
CA LYS A 117 0.16 24.33 16.39
C LYS A 117 -1.02 23.43 16.82
N ASN A 118 -2.00 23.20 15.93
CA ASN A 118 -3.20 22.41 16.24
C ASN A 118 -3.01 20.93 15.85
N ARG A 119 -3.12 20.02 16.83
CA ARG A 119 -2.98 18.57 16.68
C ARG A 119 -3.96 17.96 15.67
N TYR A 120 -5.23 18.37 15.69
CA TYR A 120 -6.25 17.82 14.79
C TYR A 120 -6.01 18.21 13.34
N LYS A 121 -5.59 19.45 13.12
CA LYS A 121 -5.24 19.96 11.79
C LYS A 121 -4.02 19.22 11.23
N ASN A 122 -3.06 18.87 12.07
CA ASN A 122 -1.87 18.12 11.65
C ASN A 122 -2.21 16.70 11.17
N TYR A 123 -3.22 16.04 11.75
CA TYR A 123 -3.67 14.73 11.29
C TYR A 123 -4.22 14.79 9.86
N LEU A 124 -5.08 15.78 9.56
CA LEU A 124 -5.60 16.02 8.21
C LEU A 124 -4.50 16.40 7.21
N LEU A 125 -3.54 17.22 7.64
CA LEU A 125 -2.43 17.66 6.78
C LEU A 125 -1.48 16.51 6.42
N ARG A 126 -1.32 15.49 7.28
CA ARG A 126 -0.54 14.30 6.97
C ARG A 126 -1.09 13.52 5.77
N LEU A 127 -2.41 13.53 5.59
CA LEU A 127 -3.09 12.88 4.47
C LEU A 127 -2.93 13.67 3.15
N LYS A 128 -2.58 14.95 3.22
CA LYS A 128 -2.41 15.84 2.06
C LYS A 128 -0.98 16.42 2.04
N PRO A 129 0.04 15.59 1.76
CA PRO A 129 1.39 16.08 1.58
C PRO A 129 1.44 17.04 0.39
N PHE A 130 2.21 18.12 0.51
CA PHE A 130 2.35 19.11 -0.56
C PHE A 130 3.50 18.76 -1.51
N GLN A 131 4.43 17.90 -1.09
CA GLN A 131 5.53 17.41 -1.91
C GLN A 131 5.80 15.94 -1.58
N LYS A 132 6.08 15.15 -2.61
CA LYS A 132 6.39 13.73 -2.48
C LYS A 132 7.49 13.35 -3.46
N MET A 133 8.39 12.48 -3.04
CA MET A 133 9.42 11.89 -3.89
C MET A 133 9.53 10.40 -3.57
N SER A 134 9.74 9.57 -4.59
CA SER A 134 9.90 8.13 -4.43
C SER A 134 11.21 7.67 -5.03
N ILE A 135 11.82 6.66 -4.40
CA ILE A 135 12.95 5.90 -4.94
C ILE A 135 12.59 4.41 -4.97
N LEU A 136 13.29 3.65 -5.79
CA LEU A 136 13.18 2.19 -5.86
C LEU A 136 14.47 1.62 -5.31
N GLU A 137 14.36 0.80 -4.27
CA GLU A 137 15.47 0.04 -3.69
C GLU A 137 15.28 -1.44 -4.06
N PRO A 138 16.21 -2.04 -4.82
CA PRO A 138 16.11 -3.45 -5.21
C PRO A 138 16.58 -4.37 -4.08
N ASP A 139 16.03 -5.58 -4.02
CA ASP A 139 16.55 -6.73 -3.28
C ASP A 139 16.87 -6.46 -1.80
N ILE A 140 15.88 -6.48 -0.91
CA ILE A 140 16.09 -6.40 0.55
C ILE A 140 15.82 -7.79 1.15
N PRO A 141 16.87 -8.55 1.52
CA PRO A 141 16.69 -9.88 2.07
C PRO A 141 15.89 -9.88 3.37
N GLN A 142 15.30 -11.03 3.68
CA GLN A 142 14.53 -11.25 4.89
C GLN A 142 15.32 -10.88 6.15
N GLY A 143 14.71 -10.11 7.05
CA GLY A 143 15.32 -9.68 8.32
C GLY A 143 16.37 -8.59 8.19
N GLN A 144 16.76 -8.19 6.97
CA GLN A 144 17.78 -7.17 6.79
C GLN A 144 17.20 -5.75 6.86
N THR A 145 18.07 -4.84 7.28
CA THR A 145 17.80 -3.40 7.29
C THR A 145 18.70 -2.71 6.28
N ARG A 146 18.13 -1.85 5.44
CA ARG A 146 18.86 -1.00 4.52
C ARG A 146 18.62 0.47 4.81
N GLU A 147 19.70 1.24 4.80
CA GLU A 147 19.62 2.69 4.83
C GLU A 147 19.49 3.25 3.42
N PHE A 148 18.69 4.31 3.29
CA PHE A 148 18.45 4.98 2.02
C PHE A 148 18.49 6.50 2.19
N LYS A 149 18.70 7.20 1.08
CA LYS A 149 18.72 8.66 1.02
C LYS A 149 17.85 9.14 -0.13
N ILE A 150 16.83 9.94 0.20
CA ILE A 150 15.96 10.61 -0.77
C ILE A 150 16.32 12.09 -0.77
N ILE A 151 16.55 12.64 -1.97
CA ILE A 151 16.76 14.08 -2.17
C ILE A 151 15.50 14.63 -2.84
N ILE A 152 14.86 15.58 -2.17
CA ILE A 152 13.64 16.23 -2.64
C ILE A 152 14.03 17.60 -3.18
N GLU A 153 13.94 17.76 -4.50
CA GLU A 153 14.28 18.98 -5.23
C GLU A 153 13.18 19.34 -6.25
N PRO A 154 12.89 20.64 -6.46
CA PRO A 154 13.29 21.78 -5.64
C PRO A 154 12.46 21.85 -4.33
N PHE A 155 13.09 22.19 -3.20
CA PHE A 155 12.45 22.36 -1.89
C PHE A 155 12.55 23.81 -1.39
N VAL A 156 11.56 24.62 -1.79
CA VAL A 156 11.51 26.07 -1.50
C VAL A 156 10.73 26.43 -0.23
N TYR A 157 10.01 25.48 0.38
CA TYR A 157 9.11 25.77 1.49
C TYR A 157 9.86 26.25 2.75
N LYS A 158 9.50 27.43 3.29
CA LYS A 158 10.23 28.10 4.40
C LYS A 158 9.60 27.97 5.79
N LYS A 159 8.37 27.47 5.90
CA LYS A 159 7.66 27.33 7.19
C LYS A 159 7.90 25.95 7.79
N ASP A 160 7.40 25.73 9.00
CA ASP A 160 7.48 24.43 9.68
C ASP A 160 6.83 23.30 8.85
N TYR A 161 7.58 22.21 8.69
CA TYR A 161 7.17 21.01 7.97
C TYR A 161 7.64 19.77 8.72
N ASN A 162 7.05 18.63 8.37
CA ASN A 162 7.52 17.34 8.82
C ASN A 162 7.52 16.36 7.65
N VAL A 163 8.32 15.30 7.78
CA VAL A 163 8.50 14.27 6.75
C VAL A 163 7.96 12.95 7.29
N SER A 164 7.16 12.28 6.47
CA SER A 164 6.78 10.89 6.69
C SER A 164 7.37 10.02 5.58
N LEU A 165 7.73 8.80 5.94
CA LEU A 165 8.26 7.80 5.03
C LEU A 165 7.26 6.65 4.91
N GLU A 166 7.09 6.13 3.71
CA GLU A 166 6.24 4.98 3.42
C GLU A 166 6.97 4.03 2.49
N GLY A 167 7.07 2.76 2.87
CA GLY A 167 7.66 1.70 2.04
C GLY A 167 6.55 0.81 1.50
N ASN A 168 6.48 0.66 0.18
CA ASN A 168 5.65 -0.35 -0.46
C ASN A 168 6.60 -1.35 -1.14
N CYS A 169 6.76 -2.52 -0.52
CA CYS A 169 7.70 -3.53 -0.98
C CYS A 169 6.96 -4.78 -1.49
N LYS A 170 7.61 -5.48 -2.41
CA LYS A 170 7.19 -6.76 -2.98
C LYS A 170 8.40 -7.66 -3.19
#